data_AF-A0A4Q9LCR6-F1
#
_entry.id   AF-A0A4Q9LCR6-F1
#
_cell.length_a   1.000
_cell.length_b   1.000
_cell.length_c   1.000
_cell.angle_alpha   90.00
_cell.angle_beta   90.00
_cell.angle_gamma   90.00
#
_symmetry.space_group_name_H-M   'P 1'
#
loop_
_entity.id
_entity.type
_entity.pdbx_description
1 polymer ?
#
loop_
_entity_poly.entity_id
_entity_poly.type
_entity_poly.pdbx_seq_one_letter_code
_entity_poly.pdbx_strand_id
1 'polypeptide(L)'
;MEISNILEKILNKEKVISIKMNLERNYSLNESVEEMSDNALLCMSIYFIQGYLISDTDKEECIEFYKRYCEEVEYYRIINKSLIKIKENTVKQRITRDQKLFLYNFKKEFREIQRLWDNREYIFSVLKYLYILAFEEIYFLLHEREIIKALKEEKEEFQNKEINIIRVDERGKRSSVMVNRNKPTMDLDEFADREILRMRENSENQKEIQKNDSESGEEENLEELRRLDELKDEIFNKRGNTYGMG
;
A
#
# COMPACT_ATOMS: atom_id res chain seq x y z
N MET A 1 5.77 -14.42 33.07
CA MET A 1 5.34 -13.02 32.88
C MET A 1 3.84 -13.02 32.97
N GLU A 2 3.25 -12.27 33.90
CA GLU A 2 1.79 -12.23 34.05
C GLU A 2 1.14 -11.50 32.87
N ILE A 3 0.00 -12.00 32.40
CA ILE A 3 -0.76 -11.44 31.27
C ILE A 3 -1.15 -9.98 31.53
N SER A 4 -1.48 -9.65 32.78
CA SER A 4 -1.73 -8.28 33.25
C SER A 4 -0.62 -7.30 32.84
N ASN A 5 0.65 -7.68 33.01
CA ASN A 5 1.78 -6.83 32.63
C ASN A 5 1.90 -6.61 31.13
N ILE A 6 1.52 -7.60 30.31
CA ILE A 6 1.52 -7.48 28.86
C ILE A 6 0.38 -6.56 28.43
N LEU A 7 -0.81 -6.77 28.98
CA LEU A 7 -1.97 -5.93 28.71
C LEU A 7 -1.73 -4.49 29.13
N GLU A 8 -1.08 -4.25 30.26
CA GLU A 8 -0.71 -2.91 30.72
C GLU A 8 0.11 -2.17 29.66
N LYS A 9 1.12 -2.83 29.09
CA LYS A 9 1.95 -2.28 28.00
C LYS A 9 1.12 -2.00 26.73
N ILE A 10 0.27 -2.95 26.34
CA ILE A 10 -0.62 -2.79 25.17
C ILE A 10 -1.55 -1.58 25.38
N LEU A 11 -2.17 -1.46 26.55
CA LEU A 11 -3.06 -0.36 26.91
C LEU A 11 -2.34 0.99 26.96
N ASN A 12 -1.06 1.00 27.33
CA ASN A 12 -0.18 2.17 27.28
C ASN A 12 0.43 2.45 25.90
N LYS A 13 0.17 1.60 24.91
CA LYS A 13 0.80 1.65 23.58
C LYS A 13 2.33 1.56 23.63
N GLU A 14 2.86 0.85 24.62
CA GLU A 14 4.27 0.55 24.73
C GLU A 14 4.63 -0.64 23.84
N LYS A 15 5.86 -0.66 23.30
CA LYS A 15 6.35 -1.81 22.52
C LYS A 15 6.47 -3.03 23.42
N VAL A 16 5.74 -4.09 23.08
CA VAL A 16 5.89 -5.40 23.72
C VAL A 16 6.93 -6.20 22.94
N ILE A 17 8.15 -6.26 23.45
CA ILE A 17 9.22 -7.08 22.86
C ILE A 17 9.18 -8.44 23.54
N SER A 18 8.65 -9.47 22.87
CA SER A 18 8.87 -10.86 23.30
C SER A 18 8.69 -11.85 22.16
N ILE A 19 9.80 -12.42 21.73
CA ILE A 19 9.97 -13.30 20.56
C ILE A 19 9.41 -14.72 20.76
N LYS A 20 9.10 -15.17 21.98
CA LYS A 20 8.45 -16.47 22.23
C LYS A 20 7.68 -16.45 23.54
N MET A 21 6.44 -15.95 23.52
CA MET A 21 5.53 -16.25 24.63
C MET A 21 4.76 -17.52 24.30
N ASN A 22 5.09 -18.63 24.98
CA ASN A 22 4.17 -19.75 25.10
C ASN A 22 3.04 -19.34 26.04
N LEU A 23 2.10 -18.56 25.50
CA LEU A 23 0.84 -18.26 26.18
C LEU A 23 -0.06 -19.47 26.00
N GLU A 24 -0.16 -20.28 27.05
CA GLU A 24 -1.07 -21.43 27.07
C GLU A 24 -2.40 -21.02 27.70
N ARG A 25 -3.50 -21.55 27.15
CA ARG A 25 -4.82 -21.39 27.75
C ARG A 25 -4.86 -22.20 29.04
N ASN A 26 -5.10 -21.53 30.16
CA ASN A 26 -5.27 -22.19 31.47
C ASN A 26 -6.73 -22.15 31.92
N TYR A 27 -7.65 -22.58 31.05
CA TYR A 27 -9.07 -22.77 31.38
C TYR A 27 -9.73 -23.79 30.44
N SER A 28 -10.76 -24.47 30.95
CA SER A 28 -11.50 -25.48 30.19
C SER A 28 -12.57 -24.82 29.31
N LEU A 29 -12.78 -25.34 28.10
CA LEU A 29 -13.81 -24.86 27.18
C LEU A 29 -15.26 -25.02 27.70
N ASN A 30 -15.44 -25.84 28.74
CA ASN A 30 -16.76 -26.15 29.30
C ASN A 30 -17.06 -25.43 30.64
N GLU A 31 -16.13 -24.61 31.13
CA GLU A 31 -16.28 -23.90 32.40
C GLU A 31 -17.16 -22.66 32.23
N SER A 32 -18.06 -22.39 33.18
CA SER A 32 -18.87 -21.16 33.13
C SER A 32 -17.98 -19.94 33.38
N VAL A 33 -18.26 -18.83 32.70
CA VAL A 33 -17.56 -17.55 32.93
C VAL A 33 -17.63 -17.10 34.38
N GLU A 34 -18.69 -17.45 35.09
CA GLU A 34 -18.89 -17.11 36.50
C GLU A 34 -17.95 -17.91 37.42
N GLU A 35 -17.53 -19.10 36.99
CA GLU A 35 -16.69 -20.03 37.75
C GLU A 35 -15.19 -19.79 37.50
N MET A 36 -14.85 -19.16 36.37
CA MET A 36 -13.45 -18.90 36.00
C MET A 36 -12.74 -17.97 36.99
N SER A 37 -11.50 -18.30 37.31
CA SER A 37 -10.61 -17.39 38.03
C SER A 37 -10.34 -16.11 37.22
N ASP A 38 -9.98 -15.02 37.90
CA ASP A 38 -9.64 -13.76 37.24
C ASP A 38 -8.43 -13.92 36.30
N ASN A 39 -7.47 -14.78 36.67
CA ASN A 39 -6.35 -15.16 35.80
C ASN A 39 -6.82 -15.91 34.54
N ALA A 40 -7.79 -16.81 34.66
CA ALA A 40 -8.37 -17.51 33.52
C ALA A 40 -9.11 -16.54 32.57
N LEU A 41 -9.83 -15.55 33.12
CA LEU A 41 -10.45 -14.49 32.31
C LEU A 41 -9.41 -13.68 31.56
N LEU A 42 -8.29 -13.32 32.20
CA LEU A 42 -7.19 -12.63 31.52
C LEU A 42 -6.57 -13.49 30.41
N CYS A 43 -6.48 -14.81 30.59
CA CYS A 43 -6.04 -15.75 29.54
C CYS A 43 -6.93 -15.76 28.29
N MET A 44 -8.17 -15.23 28.34
CA MET A 44 -8.96 -15.04 27.11
C MET A 44 -8.34 -14.02 26.16
N SER A 45 -7.52 -13.09 26.66
CA SER A 45 -6.83 -12.11 25.83
C SER A 45 -5.63 -12.68 25.06
N ILE A 46 -5.29 -13.96 25.22
CA ILE A 46 -4.08 -14.55 24.62
C ILE A 46 -4.07 -14.39 23.10
N TYR A 47 -5.17 -14.69 22.41
CA TYR A 47 -5.23 -14.52 20.96
C TYR A 47 -5.13 -13.06 20.53
N PHE A 48 -5.71 -12.15 21.30
CA PHE A 48 -5.52 -10.72 21.05
C PHE A 48 -4.04 -10.34 21.13
N ILE A 49 -3.36 -10.77 22.19
CA ILE A 49 -1.93 -10.50 22.41
C ILE A 49 -1.09 -11.11 21.28
N GLN A 50 -1.38 -12.34 20.86
CA GLN A 50 -0.70 -12.99 19.76
C GLN A 50 -0.86 -12.20 18.47
N GLY A 51 -2.09 -11.80 18.11
CA GLY A 51 -2.37 -10.95 16.96
C GLY A 51 -1.62 -9.61 17.02
N TYR A 52 -1.56 -8.98 18.19
CA TYR A 52 -0.82 -7.73 18.40
C TYR A 52 0.69 -7.90 18.14
N LEU A 53 1.29 -8.98 18.63
CA LEU A 53 2.73 -9.23 18.50
C LEU A 53 3.20 -9.52 17.07
N ILE A 54 2.35 -10.11 16.23
CA ILE A 54 2.69 -10.47 14.84
C ILE A 54 2.13 -9.49 13.80
N SER A 55 1.47 -8.42 14.26
CA SER A 55 0.78 -7.44 13.39
C SER A 55 1.69 -6.81 12.33
N ASP A 56 2.98 -6.63 12.63
CA ASP A 56 3.98 -6.08 11.72
C ASP A 56 4.58 -7.12 10.75
N THR A 57 4.44 -8.42 11.04
CA THR A 57 5.13 -9.49 10.29
C THR A 57 4.22 -10.31 9.39
N ASP A 58 3.06 -10.74 9.90
CA ASP A 58 2.11 -11.57 9.16
C ASP A 58 0.68 -11.09 9.40
N LYS A 59 0.13 -10.42 8.39
CA LYS A 59 -1.21 -9.82 8.45
C LYS A 59 -2.33 -10.86 8.38
N GLU A 60 -2.15 -11.97 7.68
CA GLU A 60 -3.20 -12.99 7.54
C GLU A 60 -3.31 -13.81 8.82
N GLU A 61 -2.17 -14.20 9.41
CA GLU A 61 -2.14 -14.87 10.71
C GLU A 61 -2.65 -13.93 11.82
N CYS A 62 -2.34 -12.63 11.73
CA CYS A 62 -2.85 -11.61 12.65
C CYS A 62 -4.39 -11.53 12.64
N ILE A 63 -5.00 -11.51 11.44
CA ILE A 63 -6.47 -11.53 11.28
C ILE A 63 -7.06 -12.79 11.94
N GLU A 64 -6.45 -13.95 11.74
CA GLU A 64 -6.92 -15.22 12.30
C GLU A 64 -6.90 -15.21 13.83
N PHE A 65 -5.84 -14.67 14.44
CA PHE A 65 -5.78 -14.51 15.88
C PHE A 65 -6.87 -13.57 16.42
N TYR A 66 -7.09 -12.41 15.79
CA TYR A 66 -8.17 -11.52 16.22
C TYR A 66 -9.56 -12.14 16.03
N LYS A 67 -9.78 -12.95 14.99
CA LYS A 67 -11.04 -13.68 14.81
C LYS A 67 -11.27 -14.69 15.93
N ARG A 68 -10.26 -15.52 16.25
CA ARG A 68 -10.34 -16.49 17.35
C ARG A 68 -10.62 -15.81 18.68
N TYR A 69 -9.97 -14.68 18.93
CA TYR A 69 -10.25 -13.87 20.11
C TYR A 69 -11.72 -13.43 20.16
N CYS A 70 -12.24 -12.85 19.07
CA CYS A 70 -13.63 -12.40 18.99
C CYS A 70 -14.63 -13.56 19.22
N GLU A 71 -14.40 -14.70 18.58
CA GLU A 71 -15.23 -15.90 18.71
C GLU A 71 -15.24 -16.43 20.14
N GLU A 72 -14.10 -16.44 20.81
CA GLU A 72 -13.97 -16.92 22.18
C GLU A 72 -14.76 -16.05 23.17
N VAL A 73 -14.59 -14.72 23.14
CA VAL A 73 -15.34 -13.84 24.06
C VAL A 73 -16.84 -13.78 23.75
N GLU A 74 -17.23 -14.06 22.50
CA GLU A 74 -18.64 -14.22 22.10
C GLU A 74 -19.23 -15.53 22.60
N TYR A 75 -18.50 -16.64 22.48
CA TYR A 75 -18.90 -17.96 22.98
C TYR A 75 -19.23 -17.90 24.47
N TYR A 76 -18.36 -17.25 25.24
CA TYR A 76 -18.51 -17.03 26.67
C TYR A 76 -19.53 -15.94 27.04
N ARG A 77 -20.21 -15.32 26.06
CA ARG A 77 -21.24 -14.28 26.28
C ARG A 77 -20.76 -13.08 27.09
N ILE A 78 -19.46 -12.78 27.04
CA ILE A 78 -18.88 -11.55 27.63
C ILE A 78 -19.36 -10.32 26.85
N ILE A 79 -19.59 -10.52 25.54
CA ILE A 79 -20.03 -9.50 24.60
C ILE A 79 -21.54 -9.58 24.39
N ASN A 80 -22.21 -8.42 24.50
CA ASN A 80 -23.65 -8.31 24.25
C ASN A 80 -23.96 -8.43 22.76
N LYS A 81 -25.14 -8.98 22.42
CA LYS A 81 -25.62 -9.14 21.04
C LYS A 81 -25.58 -7.84 20.21
N SER A 82 -25.80 -6.68 20.85
CA SER A 82 -25.71 -5.38 20.19
C SER A 82 -24.31 -5.09 19.67
N LEU A 83 -23.27 -5.39 20.47
CA LEU A 83 -21.87 -5.17 20.10
C LEU A 83 -21.40 -6.18 19.03
N ILE A 84 -21.89 -7.41 19.07
CA ILE A 84 -21.68 -8.41 17.99
C ILE A 84 -22.22 -7.88 16.66
N LYS A 85 -23.43 -7.31 16.66
CA LYS A 85 -24.01 -6.68 15.46
C LYS A 85 -23.18 -5.50 14.96
N ILE A 86 -22.56 -4.73 15.86
CA ILE A 86 -21.65 -3.64 15.49
C ILE A 86 -20.38 -4.20 14.83
N LYS A 87 -19.78 -5.27 15.38
CA LYS A 87 -18.65 -5.98 14.75
C LYS A 87 -18.99 -6.35 13.29
N GLU A 88 -20.10 -7.05 13.09
CA GLU A 88 -20.51 -7.51 11.76
C GLU A 88 -20.70 -6.37 10.76
N ASN A 89 -21.31 -5.26 11.21
CA ASN A 89 -21.49 -4.08 10.36
C ASN A 89 -20.15 -3.39 10.06
N THR A 90 -19.24 -3.34 11.03
CA THR A 90 -17.92 -2.73 10.88
C THR A 90 -17.08 -3.48 9.84
N VAL A 91 -16.95 -4.80 10.00
CA VAL A 91 -16.19 -5.65 9.07
C VAL A 91 -16.77 -5.61 7.65
N LYS A 92 -18.10 -5.48 7.50
CA LYS A 92 -18.78 -5.35 6.20
C LYS A 92 -18.82 -3.91 5.65
N GLN A 93 -18.15 -2.95 6.28
CA GLN A 93 -18.14 -1.53 5.91
C GLN A 93 -19.52 -0.85 5.91
N ARG A 94 -20.47 -1.35 6.71
CA ARG A 94 -21.86 -0.86 6.84
C ARG A 94 -22.14 -0.17 8.17
N ILE A 95 -21.10 0.33 8.84
CA ILE A 95 -21.21 0.95 10.15
C ILE A 95 -21.93 2.30 10.05
N THR A 96 -22.94 2.52 10.91
CA THR A 96 -23.69 3.78 10.97
C THR A 96 -22.96 4.84 11.80
N ARG A 97 -23.35 6.11 11.65
CA ARG A 97 -22.80 7.22 12.46
C ARG A 97 -22.99 6.97 13.97
N ASP A 98 -24.17 6.50 14.36
CA ASP A 98 -24.49 6.24 15.77
C ASP A 98 -23.64 5.11 16.34
N GLN A 99 -23.35 4.08 15.54
CA GLN A 99 -22.43 3.00 15.94
C GLN A 99 -21.00 3.52 16.11
N LYS A 100 -20.52 4.39 15.21
CA LYS A 100 -19.21 5.05 15.37
C LYS A 100 -19.16 5.88 16.64
N LEU A 101 -20.21 6.65 16.93
CA LEU A 101 -20.31 7.47 18.14
C LEU A 101 -20.32 6.60 19.40
N PHE A 102 -21.06 5.49 19.38
CA PHE A 102 -21.08 4.50 20.46
C PHE A 102 -19.68 3.94 20.72
N LEU A 103 -18.96 3.48 19.69
CA LEU A 103 -17.61 2.95 19.84
C LEU A 103 -16.62 4.02 20.35
N TYR A 104 -16.75 5.25 19.87
CA TYR A 104 -15.94 6.36 20.35
C TYR A 104 -16.16 6.63 21.84
N ASN A 105 -17.42 6.75 22.27
CA ASN A 105 -17.76 6.99 23.67
C ASN A 105 -17.31 5.83 24.56
N PHE A 106 -17.54 4.59 24.14
CA PHE A 106 -17.07 3.42 24.89
C PHE A 106 -15.55 3.43 25.10
N LYS A 107 -14.78 3.71 24.04
CA LYS A 107 -13.32 3.79 24.13
C LYS A 107 -12.86 4.97 25.00
N LYS A 108 -13.61 6.07 25.02
CA LYS A 108 -13.33 7.22 25.88
C LYS A 108 -13.58 6.87 27.35
N GLU A 109 -14.77 6.35 27.67
CA GLU A 109 -15.15 5.93 29.01
C GLU A 109 -14.16 4.91 29.58
N PHE A 110 -13.78 3.90 28.79
CA PHE A 110 -12.80 2.91 29.22
C PHE A 110 -11.45 3.51 29.63
N ARG A 111 -10.99 4.58 28.96
CA ARG A 111 -9.73 5.26 29.32
C ARG A 111 -9.80 6.03 30.63
N GLU A 112 -11.01 6.39 31.08
CA GLU A 112 -11.25 7.10 32.33
C GLU A 112 -11.39 6.14 33.52
N ILE A 113 -11.57 4.83 33.28
CA ILE A 113 -11.67 3.81 34.32
C ILE A 113 -10.31 3.61 35.02
N GLN A 114 -10.33 3.59 36.35
CA GLN A 114 -9.16 3.26 37.16
C GLN A 114 -8.74 1.80 36.94
N ARG A 115 -7.46 1.58 36.66
CA ARG A 115 -6.91 0.24 36.41
C ARG A 115 -6.79 -0.56 37.71
N LEU A 116 -7.54 -1.66 37.79
CA LEU A 116 -7.59 -2.54 38.97
C LEU A 116 -7.66 -3.99 38.51
N TRP A 117 -6.50 -4.64 38.38
CA TRP A 117 -6.40 -6.01 37.87
C TRP A 117 -7.01 -7.07 38.81
N ASP A 118 -7.20 -6.74 40.08
CA ASP A 118 -7.91 -7.58 41.06
C ASP A 118 -9.45 -7.38 41.02
N ASN A 119 -9.94 -6.45 40.19
CA ASN A 119 -11.36 -6.22 40.02
C ASN A 119 -11.88 -6.94 38.76
N ARG A 120 -12.74 -7.92 38.96
CA ARG A 120 -13.37 -8.70 37.88
C ARG A 120 -14.15 -7.85 36.88
N GLU A 121 -14.86 -6.80 37.33
CA GLU A 121 -15.58 -5.89 36.43
C GLU A 121 -14.62 -5.10 35.52
N TYR A 122 -13.45 -4.73 36.05
CA TYR A 122 -12.40 -4.12 35.26
C TYR A 122 -11.88 -5.10 34.20
N ILE A 123 -11.63 -6.36 34.55
CA ILE A 123 -11.21 -7.41 33.60
C ILE A 123 -12.22 -7.57 32.47
N PHE A 124 -13.52 -7.64 32.78
CA PHE A 124 -14.56 -7.69 31.75
C PHE A 124 -14.56 -6.43 30.86
N SER A 125 -14.31 -5.27 31.44
CA SER A 125 -14.22 -4.01 30.69
C SER A 125 -13.01 -4.03 29.74
N VAL A 126 -11.87 -4.57 30.18
CA VAL A 126 -10.68 -4.79 29.36
C VAL A 126 -11.01 -5.74 28.20
N LEU A 127 -11.62 -6.89 28.46
CA LEU A 127 -11.99 -7.84 27.39
C LEU A 127 -12.95 -7.23 26.36
N LYS A 128 -13.94 -6.45 26.81
CA LYS A 128 -14.84 -5.71 25.88
C LYS A 128 -14.10 -4.65 25.08
N TYR A 129 -13.15 -3.95 25.69
CA TYR A 129 -12.33 -2.95 25.02
C TYR A 129 -11.42 -3.57 23.95
N LEU A 130 -10.71 -4.64 24.31
CA LEU A 130 -9.88 -5.41 23.38
C LEU A 130 -10.70 -5.99 22.23
N TYR A 131 -11.95 -6.43 22.49
CA TYR A 131 -12.85 -6.90 21.43
C TYR A 131 -13.12 -5.82 20.38
N ILE A 132 -13.33 -4.58 20.83
CA ILE A 132 -13.51 -3.44 19.92
C ILE A 132 -12.25 -3.21 19.10
N LEU A 133 -11.08 -3.20 19.73
CA LEU A 133 -9.82 -3.05 19.01
C LEU A 133 -9.60 -4.17 17.99
N ALA A 134 -9.90 -5.42 18.36
CA ALA A 134 -9.69 -6.58 17.51
C ALA A 134 -10.49 -6.49 16.22
N PHE A 135 -11.79 -6.17 16.27
CA PHE A 135 -12.57 -6.08 15.04
C PHE A 135 -12.29 -4.83 14.23
N GLU A 136 -11.86 -3.73 14.87
CA GLU A 136 -11.39 -2.54 14.15
C GLU A 136 -10.12 -2.88 13.37
N GLU A 137 -9.17 -3.60 13.98
CA GLU A 137 -7.96 -4.07 13.29
C GLU A 137 -8.27 -5.06 12.17
N ILE A 138 -9.19 -6.01 12.38
CA ILE A 138 -9.66 -6.89 11.29
C ILE A 138 -10.20 -6.05 10.12
N TYR A 139 -11.00 -5.03 10.40
CA TYR A 139 -11.52 -4.13 9.36
C TYR A 139 -10.39 -3.40 8.63
N PHE A 140 -9.42 -2.82 9.35
CA PHE A 140 -8.31 -2.09 8.74
C PHE A 140 -7.42 -3.01 7.89
N LEU A 141 -7.05 -4.19 8.38
CA LEU A 141 -6.22 -5.14 7.65
C LEU A 141 -6.91 -5.67 6.38
N LEU A 142 -8.21 -5.97 6.46
CA LEU A 142 -8.99 -6.38 5.29
C LEU A 142 -9.08 -5.26 4.25
N HIS A 143 -9.31 -4.02 4.70
CA HIS A 143 -9.42 -2.89 3.79
C HIS A 143 -8.07 -2.52 3.14
N GLU A 144 -6.98 -2.58 3.89
CA GLU A 144 -5.63 -2.40 3.36
C GLU A 144 -5.35 -3.43 2.25
N ARG A 145 -5.74 -4.68 2.46
CA ARG A 145 -5.61 -5.75 1.46
C ARG A 145 -6.41 -5.46 0.19
N GLU A 146 -7.65 -4.97 0.33
CA GLU A 146 -8.48 -4.57 -0.81
C GLU A 146 -7.83 -3.45 -1.62
N ILE A 147 -7.28 -2.44 -0.95
CA ILE A 147 -6.57 -1.32 -1.60
C ILE A 147 -5.33 -1.82 -2.35
N ILE A 148 -4.51 -2.67 -1.72
CA ILE A 148 -3.31 -3.24 -2.37
C ILE A 148 -3.68 -4.06 -3.59
N LYS A 149 -4.79 -4.82 -3.53
CA LYS A 149 -5.28 -5.61 -4.67
C LYS A 149 -5.74 -4.72 -5.81
N ALA A 150 -6.55 -3.69 -5.53
CA ALA A 150 -6.99 -2.72 -6.53
C ALA A 150 -5.81 -2.02 -7.21
N LEU A 151 -4.78 -1.62 -6.44
CA LEU A 151 -3.56 -1.01 -6.99
C LEU A 151 -2.75 -1.94 -7.91
N LYS A 152 -2.78 -3.26 -7.66
CA LYS A 152 -2.14 -4.24 -8.54
C LYS A 152 -2.94 -4.42 -9.83
N GLU A 153 -4.26 -4.55 -9.73
CA GLU A 153 -5.16 -4.67 -10.88
C GLU A 153 -5.10 -3.43 -11.78
N GLU A 154 -5.06 -2.22 -11.21
CA GLU A 154 -4.86 -1.00 -11.99
C GLU A 154 -3.52 -1.00 -12.72
N LYS A 155 -2.42 -1.39 -12.06
CA LYS A 155 -1.10 -1.48 -12.71
C LYS A 155 -1.09 -2.48 -13.87
N GLU A 156 -1.74 -3.63 -13.72
CA GLU A 156 -1.88 -4.62 -14.79
C GLU A 156 -2.76 -4.10 -15.94
N GLU A 157 -3.85 -3.38 -15.64
CA GLU A 157 -4.68 -2.72 -16.66
C GLU A 157 -3.92 -1.63 -17.42
N PHE A 158 -3.10 -0.83 -16.74
CA PHE A 158 -2.29 0.23 -17.38
C PHE A 158 -1.16 -0.35 -18.23
N GLN A 159 -0.55 -1.47 -17.83
CA GLN A 159 0.47 -2.15 -18.64
C GLN A 159 -0.11 -2.80 -19.90
N ASN A 160 -1.38 -3.20 -19.88
CA ASN A 160 -2.04 -3.89 -21.00
C ASN A 160 -2.84 -2.96 -21.94
N LYS A 161 -2.95 -1.66 -21.64
CA LYS A 161 -3.63 -0.69 -22.52
C LYS A 161 -2.64 -0.11 -23.52
N GLU A 162 -2.71 -0.57 -24.77
CA GLU A 162 -2.03 0.10 -25.88
C GLU A 162 -2.48 1.57 -25.94
N ILE A 163 -1.52 2.50 -25.85
CA ILE A 163 -1.77 3.93 -25.97
C ILE A 163 -2.19 4.21 -27.42
N ASN A 164 -3.51 4.27 -27.64
CA ASN A 164 -4.09 4.59 -28.94
C ASN A 164 -4.16 6.11 -29.13
N ILE A 165 -3.17 6.68 -29.80
CA ILE A 165 -3.22 8.07 -30.26
C ILE A 165 -4.10 8.14 -31.50
N ILE A 166 -5.25 8.79 -31.38
CA ILE A 166 -6.20 8.99 -32.47
C ILE A 166 -6.03 10.41 -33.01
N ARG A 167 -5.74 10.53 -34.31
CA ARG A 167 -5.81 11.81 -35.02
C ARG A 167 -7.23 11.99 -35.56
N VAL A 168 -7.78 13.19 -35.35
CA VAL A 168 -9.07 13.61 -35.90
C VAL A 168 -8.81 14.73 -36.89
N ASP A 169 -9.09 14.48 -38.17
CA ASP A 169 -8.95 15.52 -39.20
C ASP A 169 -10.13 16.50 -39.18
N GLU A 170 -10.01 17.64 -39.89
CA GLU A 170 -11.00 18.73 -39.96
C GLU A 170 -12.41 18.28 -40.44
N ARG A 171 -12.49 17.12 -41.10
CA ARG A 171 -13.76 16.49 -41.53
C ARG A 171 -14.31 15.47 -40.52
N GLY A 172 -13.75 15.41 -39.32
CA GLY A 172 -14.16 14.51 -38.23
C GLY A 172 -13.74 13.04 -38.41
N LYS A 173 -12.93 12.73 -39.42
CA LYS A 173 -12.47 11.36 -39.68
C LYS A 173 -11.39 10.98 -38.67
N ARG A 174 -11.64 9.91 -37.91
CA ARG A 174 -10.71 9.36 -36.91
C ARG A 174 -9.76 8.37 -37.58
N SER A 175 -8.46 8.55 -37.41
CA SER A 175 -7.44 7.59 -37.82
C SER A 175 -6.47 7.32 -36.66
N SER A 176 -6.09 6.07 -36.46
CA SER A 176 -5.03 5.74 -35.49
C SER A 176 -3.70 6.22 -36.06
N VAL A 177 -2.92 6.95 -35.25
CA VAL A 177 -1.57 7.41 -35.63
C VAL A 177 -0.56 6.27 -35.57
N MET A 178 -0.87 5.20 -34.82
CA MET A 178 0.03 4.11 -34.46
C MET A 178 -0.08 2.87 -35.37
N VAL A 179 -0.64 2.97 -36.58
CA VAL A 179 -1.02 1.80 -37.40
C VAL A 179 0.16 0.91 -37.84
N ASN A 180 1.42 1.37 -37.77
CA ASN A 180 2.58 0.63 -38.32
C ASN A 180 3.83 0.60 -37.43
N ARG A 181 3.73 0.81 -36.10
CA ARG A 181 4.92 0.85 -35.22
C ARG A 181 5.12 -0.35 -34.28
N ASN A 182 4.17 -1.27 -34.16
CA ASN A 182 4.30 -2.45 -33.28
C ASN A 182 5.02 -3.65 -33.92
N LYS A 183 6.07 -3.37 -34.70
CA LYS A 183 7.15 -4.34 -34.92
C LYS A 183 8.46 -3.59 -34.71
N PRO A 184 9.08 -3.67 -33.52
CA PRO A 184 10.49 -3.36 -33.40
C PRO A 184 11.19 -4.20 -34.48
N THR A 185 11.76 -3.54 -35.48
CA THR A 185 12.59 -4.22 -36.48
C THR A 185 13.96 -4.54 -35.90
N MET A 186 14.23 -4.03 -34.71
CA MET A 186 15.44 -4.25 -33.93
C MET A 186 15.14 -4.21 -32.43
N ASP A 187 15.88 -5.02 -31.67
CA ASP A 187 15.92 -4.96 -30.21
C ASP A 187 16.79 -3.79 -29.72
N LEU A 188 16.66 -3.45 -28.43
CA LEU A 188 17.40 -2.33 -27.82
C LEU A 188 18.92 -2.51 -27.92
N ASP A 189 19.39 -3.75 -27.80
CA ASP A 189 20.81 -4.08 -27.94
C ASP A 189 21.29 -3.85 -29.37
N GLU A 190 20.50 -4.26 -30.37
CA GLU A 190 20.82 -4.02 -31.78
C GLU A 190 20.84 -2.50 -32.08
N PHE A 191 19.95 -1.74 -31.43
CA PHE A 191 19.88 -0.27 -31.60
C PHE A 191 21.11 0.40 -31.00
N ALA A 192 21.53 -0.05 -29.81
CA ALA A 192 22.76 0.42 -29.18
C ALA A 192 23.98 0.12 -30.06
N ASP A 193 24.07 -1.10 -30.61
CA ASP A 193 25.18 -1.49 -31.49
C ASP A 193 25.21 -0.66 -32.77
N ARG A 194 24.05 -0.39 -33.38
CA ARG A 194 23.94 0.47 -34.57
C ARG A 194 24.37 1.91 -34.29
N GLU A 195 23.98 2.48 -33.15
CA GLU A 195 24.39 3.84 -32.79
C GLU A 195 25.87 3.92 -32.41
N ILE A 196 26.43 2.91 -31.75
CA ILE A 196 27.87 2.82 -31.49
C ILE A 196 28.66 2.74 -32.80
N LEU A 197 28.20 1.96 -33.78
CA LEU A 197 28.80 1.87 -35.10
C LEU A 197 28.73 3.20 -35.85
N ARG A 198 27.57 3.88 -35.86
CA ARG A 198 27.44 5.22 -36.45
C ARG A 198 28.35 6.25 -35.79
N MET A 199 28.47 6.23 -34.47
CA MET A 199 29.38 7.13 -33.76
C MET A 199 30.84 6.86 -34.15
N ARG A 200 31.23 5.59 -34.33
CA ARG A 200 32.58 5.23 -34.80
C ARG A 200 32.83 5.66 -36.24
N GLU A 201 31.90 5.42 -37.16
CA GLU A 201 32.01 5.87 -38.57
C GLU A 201 32.08 7.40 -38.67
N ASN A 202 31.29 8.13 -37.88
CA ASN A 202 31.37 9.59 -37.81
C ASN A 202 32.69 10.08 -37.20
N SER A 203 33.26 9.33 -36.25
CA SER A 203 34.57 9.64 -35.65
C SER A 203 35.73 9.39 -36.62
N GLU A 204 35.61 8.39 -37.48
CA GLU A 204 36.60 8.07 -38.51
C GLU A 204 36.51 9.06 -39.67
N ASN A 205 35.30 9.44 -40.10
CA ASN A 205 35.09 10.50 -41.11
C ASN A 205 35.61 11.86 -40.63
N GLN A 206 35.46 12.21 -39.34
CA GLN A 206 36.05 13.44 -38.79
C GLN A 206 37.59 13.42 -38.76
N LYS A 207 38.21 12.24 -38.64
CA LYS A 207 39.68 12.09 -38.71
C LYS A 207 40.22 12.15 -40.13
N GLU A 208 39.44 11.75 -41.14
CA GLU A 208 39.81 11.93 -42.55
C GLU A 208 39.71 13.39 -42.99
N ILE A 209 38.74 14.16 -42.49
CA ILE A 209 38.62 15.59 -42.77
C ILE A 209 39.81 16.38 -42.19
N GLN A 210 40.25 16.07 -40.96
CA GLN A 210 41.42 16.74 -40.35
C GLN A 210 42.77 16.47 -41.05
N LYS A 211 42.87 15.45 -41.91
CA LYS A 211 44.08 15.21 -42.71
C LYS A 211 44.12 16.00 -44.01
N ASN A 212 42.97 16.48 -44.51
CA ASN A 212 42.88 17.23 -45.75
C ASN A 212 42.86 18.76 -45.55
N ASP A 213 42.63 19.24 -44.31
CA ASP A 213 42.55 20.68 -43.99
C ASP A 213 43.90 21.35 -43.69
N SER A 214 45.03 20.78 -44.14
CA SER A 214 46.33 21.45 -43.99
C SER A 214 46.59 22.57 -44.99
N GLU A 215 45.68 22.84 -45.94
CA GLU A 215 45.78 24.01 -46.82
C GLU A 215 44.40 24.67 -47.01
N SER A 216 44.32 25.96 -46.66
CA SER A 216 43.27 26.95 -46.99
C SER A 216 41.90 26.92 -46.27
N GLY A 217 41.83 26.54 -45.00
CA GLY A 217 40.60 26.65 -44.20
C GLY A 217 40.51 27.95 -43.39
N GLU A 218 39.51 28.80 -43.68
CA GLU A 218 38.89 29.68 -42.67
C GLU A 218 37.58 30.34 -43.17
N GLU A 219 37.39 30.55 -44.49
CA GLU A 219 36.17 31.24 -44.99
C GLU A 219 34.98 30.31 -45.27
N GLU A 220 35.18 29.07 -45.75
CA GLU A 220 34.06 28.17 -46.10
C GLU A 220 33.28 27.63 -44.88
N ASN A 221 33.94 27.51 -43.73
CA ASN A 221 33.35 26.94 -42.51
C ASN A 221 32.31 27.88 -41.87
N LEU A 222 32.44 29.19 -42.08
CA LEU A 222 31.53 30.22 -41.54
C LEU A 222 30.21 30.28 -42.31
N GLU A 223 30.27 30.10 -43.64
CA GLU A 223 29.09 30.16 -44.49
C GLU A 223 28.23 28.89 -44.38
N GLU A 224 28.88 27.74 -44.16
CA GLU A 224 28.19 26.49 -43.88
C GLU A 224 27.52 26.49 -42.48
N LEU A 225 28.17 27.10 -41.48
CA LEU A 225 27.55 27.33 -40.16
C LEU A 225 26.31 28.22 -40.25
N ARG A 226 26.36 29.30 -41.04
CA ARG A 226 25.19 30.19 -41.23
C ARG A 226 24.03 29.47 -41.88
N ARG A 227 24.29 28.64 -42.89
CA ARG A 227 23.24 27.83 -43.53
C ARG A 227 22.60 26.84 -42.58
N LEU A 228 23.37 26.25 -41.67
CA LEU A 228 22.85 25.31 -40.67
C LEU A 228 21.98 26.00 -39.62
N ASP A 229 22.34 27.23 -39.20
CA ASP A 229 21.51 28.03 -38.31
C ASP A 229 20.21 28.50 -38.99
N GLU A 230 20.28 28.96 -40.24
CA GLU A 230 19.08 29.35 -41.01
C GLU A 230 18.12 28.15 -41.21
N LEU A 231 18.66 26.95 -41.48
CA LEU A 231 17.87 25.73 -41.56
C LEU A 231 17.20 25.36 -40.24
N LYS A 232 17.90 25.55 -39.11
CA LYS A 232 17.32 25.33 -37.78
C LYS A 232 16.17 26.28 -37.49
N ASP A 233 16.35 27.56 -37.79
CA ASP A 233 15.31 28.57 -37.58
C ASP A 233 14.09 28.32 -38.47
N GLU A 234 14.28 27.89 -39.71
CA GLU A 234 13.18 27.47 -40.57
C GLU A 234 12.41 26.25 -40.02
N ILE A 235 13.13 25.26 -39.48
CA ILE A 235 12.52 24.05 -38.90
C ILE A 235 11.74 24.40 -37.63
N PHE A 236 12.25 25.31 -36.80
CA PHE A 236 11.57 25.79 -35.60
C PHE A 236 10.33 26.65 -35.93
N ASN A 237 10.42 27.52 -36.93
CA ASN A 237 9.27 28.35 -37.35
C ASN A 237 8.14 27.55 -38.00
N LYS A 238 8.43 26.41 -38.64
CA LYS A 238 7.42 25.53 -39.26
C LYS A 238 6.76 24.56 -38.28
N ARG A 239 7.33 24.34 -37.08
CA ARG A 239 6.74 23.50 -36.03
C ARG A 239 6.10 24.40 -34.98
N GLY A 240 4.80 24.66 -35.14
CA GLY A 240 4.01 25.44 -34.19
C GLY A 240 4.24 25.00 -32.73
N ASN A 241 4.31 26.01 -31.84
CA ASN A 241 4.62 25.93 -30.42
C ASN A 241 3.99 24.71 -29.72
N THR A 242 4.77 23.64 -29.58
CA THR A 242 4.44 22.51 -28.70
C THR A 242 5.58 22.25 -27.72
N TYR A 243 6.12 23.30 -27.09
CA TYR A 243 6.87 23.13 -25.85
C TYR A 243 6.65 24.32 -24.91
N GLY A 244 5.85 24.08 -23.87
CA GLY A 244 5.98 24.69 -22.56
C GLY A 244 5.42 26.09 -22.36
N MET A 245 4.21 26.18 -21.82
CA MET A 245 3.85 27.16 -20.77
C MET A 245 2.60 26.69 -20.02
N GLY A 246 2.70 26.66 -18.68
CA GLY A 246 1.57 26.69 -17.75
C GLY A 246 0.99 25.36 -17.33
#